data_AF-A0A9W8DCY1-F1
#
_entry.id   AF-A0A9W8DCY1-F1
#
_cell.length_a   1.000
_cell.length_b   1.000
_cell.length_c   1.000
_cell.angle_alpha   90.00
_cell.angle_beta   90.00
_cell.angle_gamma   90.00
#
_symmetry.space_group_name_H-M   'P 1'
#
loop_
_entity.id
_entity.type
_entity.pdbx_description
1 polymer ?
#
loop_
_entity_poly.entity_id
_entity_poly.type
_entity_poly.pdbx_seq_one_letter_code
_entity_poly.pdbx_strand_id
1 'polypeptide(L)'
;MVVDRTKSTAFMKKDDRGEKRVRSGTTTSVNMSSANPLYYAAVPKPQLVTLDAKTAKESHIDTVMEIDGRFLDGIGSGCYPGYLGNDFKLFGKPALLYRKFTQDLLDQMAKHAKQAPKRASVLNGRNGAGKSAELLKAASVAASSGHIVIYAHSAITWVNSSRPYAPQSSSDMFTQPELTTELLRSVSLVSGNALARVPLGKEIALGKKKSLDATKTLADLVNLGLQTPSLAHSVLENLLEVASTQTKVPVLLAIDDVNSLWCNTLYRDQSDNILPANRLRLISTMLPFFEGKQTLARGWVLGAASYSDLRFMPKDLNKRLNPPPMIPLANAELSKDLVAFPPTELPFDVIPMGTISAIETWALMHFYHKTNVIASPITKALAGKRWLAASGNPRRIFAGVTSYF
;
A
#
# COMPACT_ATOMS: atom_id res chain seq x y z
N MET A 1 -56.88 -44.12 -9.57
CA MET A 1 -56.54 -43.76 -8.17
C MET A 1 -55.03 -43.67 -8.08
N VAL A 2 -54.46 -42.49 -8.27
CA VAL A 2 -54.14 -41.49 -7.22
C VAL A 2 -53.17 -42.07 -6.20
N VAL A 3 -51.93 -41.54 -6.25
CA VAL A 3 -50.84 -41.76 -5.31
C VAL A 3 -51.28 -41.30 -3.92
N ASP A 4 -51.00 -42.09 -2.88
CA ASP A 4 -50.88 -41.55 -1.53
C ASP A 4 -49.47 -41.78 -0.98
N ARG A 5 -48.77 -40.64 -0.85
CA ARG A 5 -47.54 -40.46 -0.10
C ARG A 5 -47.97 -39.93 1.26
N THR A 6 -48.05 -40.78 2.28
CA THR A 6 -47.77 -40.38 3.67
C THR A 6 -47.87 -41.59 4.61
N LYS A 7 -46.73 -42.02 5.15
CA LYS A 7 -46.49 -42.21 6.60
C LYS A 7 -45.18 -42.98 6.80
N SER A 8 -44.20 -42.25 7.34
CA SER A 8 -42.95 -42.76 7.87
C SER A 8 -43.20 -43.91 8.85
N THR A 9 -42.56 -45.05 8.63
CA THR A 9 -42.35 -46.04 9.68
C THR A 9 -41.26 -45.52 10.60
N ALA A 10 -41.64 -45.40 11.85
CA ALA A 10 -40.89 -44.84 12.96
C ALA A 10 -39.52 -45.52 13.14
N PHE A 11 -38.49 -44.69 13.33
CA PHE A 11 -37.30 -45.11 14.06
C PHE A 11 -37.70 -45.35 15.51
N MET A 12 -37.57 -46.59 15.99
CA MET A 12 -37.57 -46.88 17.41
C MET A 12 -36.38 -46.16 18.05
N LYS A 13 -36.68 -45.33 19.06
CA LYS A 13 -35.70 -44.71 19.94
C LYS A 13 -35.04 -45.80 20.77
N LYS A 14 -33.72 -45.99 20.60
CA LYS A 14 -32.89 -46.66 21.61
C LYS A 14 -32.00 -45.58 22.21
N ASP A 15 -32.45 -45.04 23.34
CA ASP A 15 -31.61 -44.24 24.22
C ASP A 15 -30.47 -45.14 24.71
N ASP A 16 -29.23 -44.70 24.47
CA ASP A 16 -28.34 -44.23 25.53
C ASP A 16 -26.86 -44.52 25.20
N ARG A 17 -26.01 -43.53 25.52
CA ARG A 17 -24.54 -43.48 25.51
C ARG A 17 -23.84 -42.88 24.27
N GLY A 18 -23.59 -41.57 24.40
CA GLY A 18 -22.35 -40.92 23.98
C GLY A 18 -22.40 -40.19 22.64
N GLU A 19 -22.48 -38.85 22.69
CA GLU A 19 -22.40 -37.97 21.53
C GLU A 19 -21.16 -38.23 20.67
N LYS A 20 -21.33 -38.94 19.54
CA LYS A 20 -20.37 -38.87 18.44
C LYS A 20 -20.62 -37.61 17.64
N ARG A 21 -19.86 -36.55 17.93
CA ARG A 21 -19.70 -35.42 17.02
C ARG A 21 -19.15 -35.91 15.68
N VAL A 22 -19.97 -35.81 14.64
CA VAL A 22 -19.57 -35.96 13.24
C VAL A 22 -18.47 -34.93 12.95
N ARG A 23 -17.26 -35.39 12.63
CA ARG A 23 -16.15 -34.53 12.18
C ARG A 23 -16.44 -34.03 10.76
N SER A 24 -17.13 -32.90 10.69
CA SER A 24 -17.19 -32.04 9.51
C SER A 24 -15.86 -31.29 9.35
N GLY A 25 -15.24 -31.41 8.18
CA GLY A 25 -14.23 -30.50 7.63
C GLY A 25 -13.03 -30.17 8.52
N THR A 26 -11.94 -30.92 8.36
CA THR A 26 -10.64 -30.66 8.99
C THR A 26 -10.13 -29.26 8.61
N THR A 27 -10.33 -28.27 9.48
CA THR A 27 -9.47 -27.10 9.53
C THR A 27 -8.15 -27.60 10.12
N THR A 28 -7.18 -27.92 9.26
CA THR A 28 -5.82 -28.25 9.67
C THR A 28 -5.13 -27.00 10.20
N SER A 29 -5.47 -26.60 11.42
CA SER A 29 -4.52 -25.87 12.26
C SER A 29 -3.44 -26.87 12.63
N VAL A 30 -2.38 -26.93 11.82
CA VAL A 30 -1.20 -27.73 12.14
C VAL A 30 -0.61 -27.11 13.40
N ASN A 31 -0.81 -27.78 14.53
CA ASN A 31 -0.21 -27.41 15.79
C ASN A 31 1.29 -27.74 15.68
N MET A 32 2.10 -26.77 15.26
CA MET A 32 3.54 -26.91 15.02
C MET A 32 4.37 -27.15 16.30
N SER A 33 3.71 -27.29 17.46
CA SER A 33 4.36 -27.58 18.74
C SER A 33 5.04 -28.96 18.80
N SER A 34 4.73 -29.86 17.86
CA SER A 34 5.40 -31.16 17.70
C SER A 34 6.25 -31.28 16.43
N ALA A 35 6.59 -30.15 15.79
CA ALA A 35 7.41 -30.17 14.58
C ALA A 35 8.83 -30.66 14.90
N ASN A 36 9.33 -31.63 14.15
CA ASN A 36 10.66 -32.20 14.39
C ASN A 36 11.73 -31.09 14.29
N PRO A 37 12.49 -30.80 15.35
CA PRO A 37 13.45 -29.69 15.39
C PRO A 37 14.60 -29.87 14.38
N LEU A 38 14.82 -31.08 13.85
CA LEU A 38 15.77 -31.34 12.76
C LEU A 38 15.31 -30.77 11.42
N TYR A 39 13.99 -30.66 11.20
CA TYR A 39 13.40 -30.19 9.93
C TYR A 39 12.74 -28.81 10.05
N TYR A 40 12.39 -28.38 11.27
CA TYR A 40 11.72 -27.12 11.54
C TYR A 40 12.47 -26.31 12.59
N ALA A 41 13.56 -25.66 12.16
CA ALA A 41 14.22 -24.65 12.98
C ALA A 41 13.43 -23.33 12.93
N ALA A 42 13.31 -22.65 14.07
CA ALA A 42 12.76 -21.31 14.08
C ALA A 42 13.64 -20.36 13.24
N VAL A 43 13.01 -19.47 12.46
CA VAL A 43 13.74 -18.47 11.67
C VAL A 43 14.60 -17.63 12.62
N PRO A 44 15.93 -17.56 12.42
CA PRO A 44 16.78 -16.72 13.22
C PRO A 44 16.31 -15.27 13.10
N LYS A 45 16.18 -14.58 14.24
CA LYS A 45 15.78 -13.17 14.28
C LYS A 45 17.04 -12.31 14.44
N PRO A 46 17.70 -11.87 13.35
CA PRO A 46 18.85 -11.00 13.48
C PRO A 46 18.47 -9.71 14.22
N GLN A 47 19.41 -9.21 15.04
CA GLN A 47 19.30 -7.87 15.59
C GLN A 47 19.58 -6.88 14.45
N LEU A 48 18.55 -6.12 14.08
CA LEU A 48 18.61 -5.09 13.05
C LEU A 48 18.33 -3.74 13.68
N VAL A 49 18.89 -2.70 13.09
CA VAL A 49 18.57 -1.31 13.47
C VAL A 49 17.20 -0.96 12.88
N THR A 50 16.32 -0.40 13.70
CA THR A 50 15.01 0.11 13.25
C THR A 50 15.21 1.38 12.43
N LEU A 51 14.49 1.49 11.32
CA LEU A 51 14.47 2.63 10.42
C LEU A 51 13.53 3.71 10.95
N ASP A 52 14.12 4.76 11.52
CA ASP A 52 13.45 5.92 12.10
C ASP A 52 14.15 7.20 11.64
N ALA A 53 13.55 8.36 11.90
CA ALA A 53 14.11 9.68 11.63
C ALA A 53 15.54 9.88 12.19
N LYS A 54 15.89 9.21 13.29
CA LYS A 54 17.22 9.31 13.93
C LYS A 54 18.26 8.39 13.31
N THR A 55 17.83 7.24 12.79
CA THR A 55 18.70 6.18 12.28
C THR A 55 18.85 6.23 10.76
N ALA A 56 17.91 6.85 10.04
CA ALA A 56 17.98 7.13 8.62
C ALA A 56 19.13 8.12 8.29
N LYS A 57 20.32 7.58 8.10
CA LYS A 57 21.57 8.31 7.88
C LYS A 57 22.42 7.61 6.84
N GLU A 58 23.32 8.36 6.21
CA GLU A 58 24.25 7.84 5.20
C GLU A 58 25.14 6.69 5.72
N SER A 59 25.42 6.65 7.02
CA SER A 59 26.19 5.57 7.65
C SER A 59 25.55 4.19 7.53
N HIS A 60 24.25 4.12 7.22
CA HIS A 60 23.50 2.88 7.06
C HIS A 60 23.25 2.50 5.59
N ILE A 61 23.83 3.22 4.62
CA ILE A 61 23.79 2.82 3.21
C ILE A 61 24.39 1.42 3.07
N ASP A 62 23.75 0.60 2.24
CA ASP A 62 24.06 -0.81 1.98
C ASP A 62 23.85 -1.73 3.20
N THR A 63 23.04 -1.30 4.18
CA THR A 63 22.66 -2.14 5.33
C THR A 63 21.17 -2.47 5.33
N VAL A 64 20.81 -3.64 5.85
CA VAL A 64 19.40 -4.04 6.00
C VAL A 64 18.89 -3.54 7.34
N MET A 65 17.79 -2.78 7.30
CA MET A 65 17.16 -2.16 8.46
C MET A 65 15.73 -2.67 8.63
N GLU A 66 15.26 -2.72 9.87
CA GLU A 66 13.89 -3.12 10.21
C GLU A 66 12.95 -1.92 10.12
N ILE A 67 11.81 -2.06 9.46
CA ILE A 67 10.77 -1.02 9.42
C ILE A 67 10.11 -0.93 10.79
N ASP A 68 9.80 0.28 11.26
CA ASP A 68 9.16 0.47 12.56
C ASP A 68 7.85 -0.33 12.66
N GLY A 69 7.80 -1.23 13.63
CA GLY A 69 6.64 -2.07 13.90
C GLY A 69 5.39 -1.25 14.24
N ARG A 70 5.53 -0.11 14.92
CA ARG A 70 4.39 0.76 15.26
C ARG A 70 3.73 1.33 14.01
N PHE A 71 4.55 1.74 13.05
CA PHE A 71 4.06 2.20 11.75
C PHE A 71 3.33 1.08 11.00
N LEU A 72 3.90 -0.13 10.97
CA LEU A 72 3.29 -1.28 10.30
C LEU A 72 1.97 -1.73 10.94
N ASP A 73 1.91 -1.73 12.27
CA ASP A 73 0.67 -2.00 13.00
C ASP A 73 -0.38 -0.92 12.71
N GLY A 74 0.06 0.34 12.59
CA GLY A 74 -0.80 1.47 12.29
C GLY A 74 -1.42 1.43 10.89
N ILE A 75 -0.68 0.99 9.86
CA ILE A 75 -1.24 0.83 8.51
C ILE A 75 -2.16 -0.39 8.38
N GLY A 76 -2.10 -1.34 9.32
CA GLY A 76 -2.96 -2.51 9.41
C GLY A 76 -2.25 -3.83 9.10
N SER A 77 -2.61 -4.87 9.88
CA SER A 77 -2.09 -6.24 9.68
C SER A 77 -2.48 -6.78 8.30
N GLY A 78 -1.48 -6.93 7.41
CA GLY A 78 -1.69 -7.40 6.04
C GLY A 78 -1.72 -6.31 4.98
N CYS A 79 -1.68 -5.04 5.36
CA CYS A 79 -1.60 -3.88 4.47
C CYS A 79 -0.16 -3.64 3.97
N TYR A 80 0.52 -4.70 3.55
CA TYR A 80 1.85 -4.62 2.97
C TYR A 80 1.76 -4.44 1.45
N PRO A 81 2.64 -3.64 0.84
CA PRO A 81 2.65 -3.50 -0.61
C PRO A 81 3.04 -4.80 -1.33
N GLY A 82 2.18 -5.24 -2.25
CA GLY A 82 2.43 -6.38 -3.13
C GLY A 82 2.90 -7.64 -2.38
N TYR A 83 4.10 -8.10 -2.70
CA TYR A 83 4.65 -9.37 -2.17
C TYR A 83 5.46 -9.19 -0.87
N LEU A 84 5.68 -7.95 -0.41
CA LEU A 84 6.53 -7.69 0.75
C LEU A 84 6.01 -8.39 2.02
N GLY A 85 4.69 -8.54 2.15
CA GLY A 85 4.11 -9.25 3.29
C GLY A 85 4.55 -10.73 3.37
N ASN A 86 4.74 -11.39 2.23
CA ASN A 86 5.24 -12.77 2.20
C ASN A 86 6.75 -12.81 2.48
N ASP A 87 7.49 -11.84 1.95
CA ASP A 87 8.93 -11.72 2.18
C ASP A 87 9.22 -11.48 3.68
N PHE A 88 8.47 -10.58 4.32
CA PHE A 88 8.61 -10.30 5.76
C PHE A 88 8.27 -11.50 6.63
N LYS A 89 7.28 -12.32 6.24
CA LYS A 89 6.99 -13.60 6.90
C LYS A 89 8.16 -14.57 6.78
N LEU A 90 8.78 -14.65 5.60
CA LEU A 90 9.94 -15.50 5.37
C LEU A 90 11.14 -15.09 6.24
N PHE A 91 11.40 -13.78 6.36
CA PHE A 91 12.48 -13.26 7.19
C PHE A 91 12.16 -13.28 8.69
N GLY A 92 10.90 -13.51 9.06
CA GLY A 92 10.40 -13.39 10.44
C GLY A 92 10.37 -11.95 10.98
N LYS A 93 10.71 -10.95 10.15
CA LYS A 93 10.78 -9.52 10.48
C LYS A 93 10.60 -8.64 9.23
N PRO A 94 10.03 -7.44 9.36
CA PRO A 94 9.85 -6.51 8.25
C PRO A 94 11.13 -5.74 7.94
N ALA A 95 12.06 -6.39 7.24
CA ALA A 95 13.38 -5.86 6.97
C ALA A 95 13.56 -5.47 5.49
N LEU A 96 14.17 -4.31 5.24
CA LEU A 96 14.44 -3.79 3.90
C LEU A 96 15.87 -3.21 3.81
N LEU A 97 16.50 -3.32 2.63
CA LEU A 97 17.80 -2.72 2.36
C LEU A 97 17.70 -1.19 2.31
N TYR A 98 18.57 -0.49 3.05
CA TYR A 98 18.73 0.96 2.99
C TYR A 98 19.76 1.31 1.90
N ARG A 99 19.30 1.98 0.85
CA ARG A 99 20.08 2.25 -0.38
C ARG A 99 20.51 3.71 -0.41
N LYS A 100 21.50 4.04 -1.25
CA LYS A 100 21.79 5.46 -1.55
C LYS A 100 20.56 6.18 -2.09
N PHE A 101 19.76 5.52 -2.93
CA PHE A 101 18.47 6.03 -3.39
C PHE A 101 17.50 6.37 -2.25
N THR A 102 17.47 5.55 -1.19
CA THR A 102 16.63 5.81 -0.01
C THR A 102 17.08 7.08 0.69
N GLN A 103 18.39 7.26 0.88
CA GLN A 103 18.93 8.48 1.46
C GLN A 103 18.53 9.71 0.64
N ASP A 104 18.75 9.68 -0.67
CA ASP A 104 18.47 10.82 -1.55
C ASP A 104 16.97 11.18 -1.52
N LEU A 105 16.09 10.16 -1.44
CA LEU A 105 14.64 10.34 -1.29
C LEU A 105 14.28 11.00 0.05
N LEU A 106 14.92 10.59 1.14
CA LEU A 106 14.69 11.18 2.47
C LEU A 106 15.24 12.60 2.58
N ASP A 107 16.35 12.91 1.91
CA ASP A 107 16.88 14.27 1.83
C ASP A 107 15.92 15.20 1.07
N GLN A 108 15.31 14.72 -0.03
CA GLN A 108 14.24 15.43 -0.72
C GLN A 108 13.02 15.62 0.19
N MET A 109 12.60 14.58 0.91
CA MET A 109 11.49 14.67 1.85
C MET A 109 11.75 15.72 2.95
N ALA A 110 12.96 15.77 3.50
CA ALA A 110 13.36 16.76 4.50
C ALA A 110 13.36 18.18 3.94
N LYS A 111 13.76 18.38 2.68
CA LYS A 111 13.63 19.65 1.96
C LYS A 111 12.16 20.04 1.80
N HIS A 112 11.33 19.11 1.35
CA HIS A 112 9.91 19.33 1.08
C HIS A 112 9.08 19.54 2.37
N ALA A 113 9.54 19.02 3.50
CA ALA A 113 8.97 19.29 4.82
C ALA A 113 9.06 20.77 5.24
N LYS A 114 10.01 21.53 4.67
CA LYS A 114 10.11 22.99 4.87
C LYS A 114 9.21 23.76 3.90
N GLN A 115 9.18 23.33 2.64
CA GLN A 115 8.37 23.94 1.59
C GLN A 115 8.02 22.88 0.55
N ALA A 116 6.72 22.68 0.32
CA ALA A 116 6.27 21.66 -0.62
C ALA A 116 6.65 22.00 -2.08
N PRO A 117 6.89 21.00 -2.93
CA PRO A 117 7.06 21.22 -4.36
C PRO A 117 5.73 21.58 -5.02
N LYS A 118 5.80 22.24 -6.19
CA LYS A 118 4.61 22.60 -6.98
C LYS A 118 3.96 21.40 -7.68
N ARG A 119 4.75 20.38 -7.98
CA ARG A 119 4.33 19.15 -8.67
C ARG A 119 4.50 17.96 -7.73
N ALA A 120 3.61 16.99 -7.84
CA ALA A 120 3.80 15.70 -7.19
C ALA A 120 5.00 14.96 -7.81
N SER A 121 5.55 13.99 -7.11
CA SER A 121 6.63 13.13 -7.62
C SER A 121 6.16 11.69 -7.72
N VAL A 122 6.55 10.98 -8.78
CA VAL A 122 6.20 9.57 -8.99
C VAL A 122 7.46 8.74 -9.19
N LEU A 123 7.66 7.76 -8.31
CA LEU A 123 8.71 6.75 -8.43
C LEU A 123 8.40 5.87 -9.64
N ASN A 124 9.32 5.83 -10.60
CA ASN A 124 9.17 5.02 -11.81
C ASN A 124 10.41 4.15 -12.06
N GLY A 125 10.22 2.93 -12.54
CA GLY A 125 11.30 1.98 -12.77
C GLY A 125 10.79 0.57 -13.04
N ARG A 126 11.70 -0.34 -13.36
CA ARG A 126 11.36 -1.72 -13.79
C ARG A 126 10.46 -2.44 -12.76
N ASN A 127 9.63 -3.38 -13.24
CA ASN A 127 8.87 -4.22 -12.32
C ASN A 127 9.84 -5.00 -11.39
N GLY A 128 9.57 -5.00 -10.09
CA GLY A 128 10.46 -5.59 -9.08
C GLY A 128 11.67 -4.73 -8.66
N ALA A 129 11.80 -3.48 -9.12
CA ALA A 129 12.91 -2.59 -8.74
C ALA A 129 12.90 -2.09 -7.28
N GLY A 130 11.78 -2.24 -6.56
CA GLY A 130 11.65 -1.82 -5.16
C GLY A 130 10.86 -0.51 -4.93
N LYS A 131 10.08 -0.03 -5.91
CA LYS A 131 9.30 1.22 -5.81
C LYS A 131 8.42 1.29 -4.57
N SER A 132 7.59 0.26 -4.38
CA SER A 132 6.73 0.09 -3.20
C SER A 132 7.51 0.05 -1.88
N ALA A 133 8.68 -0.59 -1.88
CA ALA A 133 9.54 -0.70 -0.71
C ALA A 133 10.16 0.66 -0.33
N GLU A 134 10.57 1.48 -1.31
CA GLU A 134 11.04 2.85 -1.05
C GLU A 134 9.92 3.76 -0.55
N LEU A 135 8.72 3.64 -1.14
CA LEU A 135 7.56 4.40 -0.68
C LEU A 135 7.19 4.05 0.78
N LEU A 136 7.22 2.76 1.13
CA LEU A 136 7.00 2.28 2.50
C LEU A 136 8.05 2.83 3.48
N LYS A 137 9.33 2.81 3.10
CA LYS A 137 10.43 3.39 3.91
C LYS A 137 10.23 4.89 4.13
N ALA A 138 9.91 5.64 3.09
CA ALA A 138 9.64 7.08 3.20
C ALA A 138 8.46 7.36 4.14
N ALA A 139 7.37 6.60 4.02
CA ALA A 139 6.21 6.72 4.89
C ALA A 139 6.52 6.41 6.37
N SER A 140 7.30 5.36 6.63
CA SER A 140 7.75 4.99 7.97
C SER A 140 8.62 6.08 8.60
N VAL A 141 9.61 6.61 7.87
CA VAL A 141 10.46 7.70 8.36
C VAL A 141 9.67 8.98 8.57
N ALA A 142 8.72 9.31 7.70
CA ALA A 142 7.83 10.47 7.88
C ALA A 142 6.96 10.36 9.15
N ALA A 143 6.41 9.17 9.43
CA ALA A 143 5.64 8.92 10.65
C ALA A 143 6.49 9.13 11.90
N SER A 144 7.70 8.56 11.94
CA SER A 144 8.64 8.73 13.07
C SER A 144 9.15 10.18 13.21
N SER A 145 9.15 10.95 12.12
CA SER A 145 9.47 12.39 12.10
C SER A 145 8.30 13.28 12.56
N GLY A 146 7.14 12.68 12.84
CA GLY A 146 5.94 13.36 13.29
C GLY A 146 5.22 14.14 12.18
N HIS A 147 5.31 13.69 10.93
CA HIS A 147 4.50 14.19 9.82
C HIS A 147 3.07 13.64 9.90
N ILE A 148 2.12 14.28 9.21
CA ILE A 148 0.83 13.65 8.90
C ILE A 148 1.06 12.75 7.68
N VAL A 149 0.92 11.44 7.85
CA VAL A 149 1.15 10.45 6.79
C VAL A 149 -0.19 9.87 6.33
N ILE A 150 -0.50 10.09 5.05
CA ILE A 150 -1.62 9.46 4.35
C ILE A 150 -1.02 8.44 3.39
N TYR A 151 -1.01 7.17 3.81
CA TYR A 151 -0.38 6.09 3.07
C TYR A 151 -1.40 5.10 2.51
N ALA A 152 -1.38 4.90 1.20
CA ALA A 152 -2.15 3.89 0.51
C ALA A 152 -1.22 2.81 -0.06
N HIS A 153 -1.27 1.61 0.52
CA HIS A 153 -0.38 0.49 0.15
C HIS A 153 -0.68 -0.12 -1.23
N SER A 154 -1.88 0.09 -1.79
CA SER A 154 -2.24 -0.28 -3.16
C SER A 154 -3.53 0.43 -3.59
N ALA A 155 -3.41 1.40 -4.50
CA ALA A 155 -4.57 2.08 -5.07
C ALA A 155 -5.36 1.20 -6.07
N ILE A 156 -4.80 0.05 -6.51
CA ILE A 156 -5.55 -0.94 -7.31
C ILE A 156 -6.78 -1.43 -6.56
N THR A 157 -6.70 -1.58 -5.24
CA THR A 157 -7.85 -1.99 -4.40
C THR A 157 -9.01 -1.00 -4.44
N TRP A 158 -8.76 0.24 -4.86
CA TRP A 158 -9.79 1.27 -5.00
C TRP A 158 -10.51 1.20 -6.33
N VAL A 159 -9.96 0.52 -7.34
CA VAL A 159 -10.50 0.49 -8.70
C VAL A 159 -10.86 -0.91 -9.19
N ASN A 160 -10.45 -1.97 -8.48
CA ASN A 160 -10.58 -3.35 -8.94
C ASN A 160 -11.93 -4.03 -8.62
N SER A 161 -12.96 -3.27 -8.19
CA SER A 161 -14.27 -3.81 -7.83
C SER A 161 -14.26 -4.87 -6.71
N SER A 162 -13.23 -4.86 -5.85
CA SER A 162 -13.12 -5.80 -4.72
C SER A 162 -13.87 -5.35 -3.46
N ARG A 163 -14.32 -4.09 -3.41
CA ARG A 163 -14.95 -3.47 -2.22
C ARG A 163 -16.30 -2.83 -2.55
N PRO A 164 -17.21 -2.72 -1.58
CA PRO A 164 -18.51 -2.08 -1.79
C PRO A 164 -18.39 -0.60 -2.20
N TYR A 165 -19.31 -0.16 -3.04
CA TYR A 165 -19.44 1.22 -3.53
C TYR A 165 -20.92 1.57 -3.69
N ALA A 166 -21.26 2.85 -3.63
CA ALA A 166 -22.63 3.32 -3.78
C ALA A 166 -22.69 4.67 -4.50
N PRO A 167 -23.68 4.91 -5.38
CA PRO A 167 -23.88 6.21 -6.00
C PRO A 167 -24.23 7.25 -4.93
N GLN A 168 -23.70 8.46 -5.10
CA GLN A 168 -24.05 9.59 -4.24
C GLN A 168 -25.34 10.23 -4.75
N SER A 169 -26.33 10.43 -3.86
CA SER A 169 -27.67 10.90 -4.26
C SER A 169 -27.72 12.26 -4.95
N SER A 170 -26.68 13.09 -4.84
CA SER A 170 -26.65 14.47 -5.33
C SER A 170 -25.60 14.72 -6.42
N SER A 171 -24.90 13.70 -6.90
CA SER A 171 -23.78 13.87 -7.84
C SER A 171 -23.54 12.60 -8.64
N ASP A 172 -22.89 12.72 -9.79
CA ASP A 172 -22.49 11.57 -10.63
C ASP A 172 -21.30 10.75 -10.07
N MET A 173 -21.03 10.91 -8.79
CA MET A 173 -19.90 10.34 -8.06
C MET A 173 -20.32 9.10 -7.27
N PHE A 174 -19.37 8.19 -7.10
CA PHE A 174 -19.55 6.97 -6.32
C PHE A 174 -18.69 7.02 -5.06
N THR A 175 -19.32 6.66 -3.94
CA THR A 175 -18.68 6.60 -2.63
C THR A 175 -18.20 5.19 -2.34
N GLN A 176 -17.08 5.07 -1.64
CA GLN A 176 -16.52 3.83 -1.10
C GLN A 176 -16.31 3.99 0.41
N PRO A 177 -17.37 3.92 1.26
CA PRO A 177 -17.26 4.26 2.67
C PRO A 177 -16.30 3.36 3.46
N GLU A 178 -16.25 2.06 3.13
CA GLU A 178 -15.39 1.08 3.81
C GLU A 178 -13.90 1.40 3.59
N LEU A 179 -13.48 1.54 2.33
CA LEU A 179 -12.11 1.90 1.96
C LEU A 179 -11.68 3.23 2.57
N THR A 180 -12.55 4.24 2.53
CA THR A 180 -12.22 5.54 3.12
C THR A 180 -12.10 5.46 4.64
N THR A 181 -12.94 4.67 5.30
CA THR A 181 -12.85 4.47 6.76
C THR A 181 -11.58 3.70 7.13
N GLU A 182 -11.19 2.69 6.35
CA GLU A 182 -9.91 1.98 6.52
C GLU A 182 -8.72 2.93 6.38
N LEU A 183 -8.72 3.80 5.35
CA LEU A 183 -7.68 4.82 5.17
C LEU A 183 -7.63 5.81 6.33
N LEU A 184 -8.77 6.33 6.78
CA LEU A 184 -8.85 7.23 7.94
C LEU A 184 -8.35 6.56 9.23
N ARG A 185 -8.61 5.27 9.40
CA ARG A 185 -8.13 4.50 10.56
C ARG A 185 -6.61 4.42 10.55
N SER A 186 -6.04 4.09 9.40
CA SER A 186 -4.58 4.07 9.20
C SER A 186 -3.95 5.43 9.50
N VAL A 187 -4.53 6.52 8.96
CA VAL A 187 -4.06 7.89 9.23
C VAL A 187 -4.13 8.23 10.72
N SER A 188 -5.21 7.86 11.41
CA SER A 188 -5.37 8.10 12.86
C SER A 188 -4.30 7.37 13.68
N LEU A 189 -4.05 6.08 13.38
CA LEU A 189 -3.09 5.26 14.11
C LEU A 189 -1.64 5.68 13.84
N VAL A 190 -1.30 5.98 12.59
CA VAL A 190 0.06 6.38 12.19
C VAL A 190 0.38 7.81 12.62
N SER A 191 -0.59 8.73 12.54
CA SER A 191 -0.35 10.17 12.64
C SER A 191 -1.09 10.84 13.79
N GLY A 192 -1.63 10.10 14.77
CA GLY A 192 -2.48 10.64 15.84
C GLY A 192 -1.89 11.87 16.54
N ASN A 193 -0.62 11.81 16.93
CA ASN A 193 0.08 12.93 17.57
C ASN A 193 0.25 14.14 16.63
N ALA A 194 0.42 13.91 15.33
CA ALA A 194 0.53 14.97 14.34
C ALA A 194 -0.82 15.66 14.10
N LEU A 195 -1.90 14.87 13.99
CA LEU A 195 -3.26 15.36 13.79
C LEU A 195 -3.75 16.20 14.98
N ALA A 196 -3.42 15.80 16.22
CA ALA A 196 -3.80 16.54 17.42
C ALA A 196 -3.17 17.95 17.53
N ARG A 197 -2.07 18.21 16.82
CA ARG A 197 -1.39 19.52 16.84
C ARG A 197 -1.99 20.53 15.85
N VAL A 198 -2.83 20.08 14.93
CA VAL A 198 -3.40 20.90 13.87
C VAL A 198 -4.87 21.23 14.19
N PRO A 199 -5.20 22.49 14.50
CA PRO A 199 -6.58 22.92 14.67
C PRO A 199 -7.27 23.03 13.31
N LEU A 200 -8.61 22.94 13.30
CA LEU A 200 -9.41 23.07 12.08
C LEU A 200 -9.38 24.49 11.51
N GLY A 201 -9.34 25.52 12.38
CA GLY A 201 -9.25 26.93 11.97
C GLY A 201 -10.53 27.51 11.36
N LYS A 202 -11.51 26.66 11.02
CA LYS A 202 -12.86 27.03 10.58
C LYS A 202 -13.87 26.02 11.13
N GLU A 203 -15.13 26.43 11.25
CA GLU A 203 -16.21 25.48 11.51
C GLU A 203 -16.38 24.57 10.29
N ILE A 204 -16.47 23.25 10.54
CA ILE A 204 -16.65 22.25 9.50
C ILE A 204 -18.01 21.58 9.69
N ALA A 205 -18.95 21.87 8.81
CA ALA A 205 -20.25 21.21 8.77
C ALA A 205 -20.18 19.89 7.99
N LEU A 206 -20.47 18.79 8.66
CA LEU A 206 -20.49 17.43 8.11
C LEU A 206 -21.93 16.92 8.04
N GLY A 207 -22.60 17.26 6.93
CA GLY A 207 -24.01 16.95 6.72
C GLY A 207 -24.95 17.85 7.52
N LYS A 208 -26.20 17.41 7.72
CA LYS A 208 -27.28 18.27 8.26
C LYS A 208 -27.28 18.45 9.78
N LYS A 209 -26.58 17.59 10.54
CA LYS A 209 -26.72 17.51 12.02
C LYS A 209 -25.39 17.45 12.79
N LYS A 210 -24.25 17.41 12.12
CA LYS A 210 -22.94 17.34 12.78
C LYS A 210 -22.06 18.46 12.25
N SER A 211 -21.55 19.29 13.14
CA SER A 211 -20.48 20.24 12.85
C SER A 211 -19.39 20.11 13.91
N LEU A 212 -18.18 20.52 13.54
CA LEU A 212 -17.05 20.65 14.45
C LEU A 212 -16.58 22.10 14.45
N ASP A 213 -16.40 22.64 15.65
CA ASP A 213 -15.95 24.01 15.85
C ASP A 213 -14.50 24.21 15.39
N ALA A 214 -14.15 25.45 15.07
CA ALA A 214 -12.80 25.84 14.62
C ALA A 214 -11.67 25.48 15.62
N THR A 215 -12.01 25.36 16.90
CA THR A 215 -11.08 25.04 18.01
C THR A 215 -10.72 23.56 18.09
N LYS A 216 -11.50 22.69 17.43
CA LYS A 216 -11.23 21.25 17.36
C LYS A 216 -10.02 20.98 16.50
N THR A 217 -9.51 19.75 16.59
CA THR A 217 -8.29 19.31 15.89
C THR A 217 -8.62 18.42 14.70
N LEU A 218 -7.64 18.20 13.81
CA LEU A 218 -7.75 17.19 12.77
C LEU A 218 -7.98 15.78 13.34
N ALA A 219 -7.47 15.48 14.54
CA ALA A 219 -7.71 14.20 15.19
C ALA A 219 -9.20 14.01 15.54
N ASP A 220 -9.86 15.05 16.03
CA ASP A 220 -11.31 15.03 16.33
C ASP A 220 -12.13 14.79 15.06
N LEU A 221 -11.75 15.45 13.96
CA LEU A 221 -12.37 15.28 12.64
C LEU A 221 -12.25 13.84 12.13
N VAL A 222 -11.06 13.25 12.21
CA VAL A 222 -10.84 11.85 11.79
C VAL A 222 -11.63 10.89 12.67
N ASN A 223 -11.63 11.08 14.00
CA ASN A 223 -12.40 10.25 14.93
C ASN A 223 -13.90 10.26 14.64
N LEU A 224 -14.44 11.42 14.24
CA LEU A 224 -15.84 11.53 13.84
C LEU A 224 -16.15 10.68 12.59
N GLY A 225 -15.24 10.67 11.61
CA GLY A 225 -15.35 9.82 10.42
C GLY A 225 -15.28 8.32 10.74
N LEU A 226 -14.46 7.93 11.71
CA LEU A 226 -14.38 6.55 12.19
C LEU A 226 -15.65 6.09 12.92
N GLN A 227 -16.27 6.97 13.69
CA GLN A 227 -17.55 6.69 14.36
C GLN A 227 -18.75 6.69 13.41
N THR A 228 -18.66 7.45 12.30
CA THR A 228 -19.75 7.61 11.34
C THR A 228 -19.26 7.35 9.91
N PRO A 229 -19.18 6.08 9.47
CA PRO A 229 -18.64 5.72 8.15
C PRO A 229 -19.33 6.39 6.96
N SER A 230 -20.61 6.76 7.08
CA SER A 230 -21.34 7.50 6.03
C SER A 230 -20.78 8.91 5.77
N LEU A 231 -20.05 9.48 6.73
CA LEU A 231 -19.38 10.78 6.60
C LEU A 231 -17.90 10.66 6.21
N ALA A 232 -17.36 9.44 6.06
CA ALA A 232 -15.93 9.20 5.88
C ALA A 232 -15.34 9.97 4.67
N HIS A 233 -16.06 10.05 3.54
CA HIS A 233 -15.63 10.83 2.38
C HIS A 233 -15.56 12.32 2.65
N SER A 234 -16.60 12.89 3.25
CA SER A 234 -16.60 14.31 3.62
C SER A 234 -15.52 14.63 4.65
N VAL A 235 -15.25 13.71 5.58
CA VAL A 235 -14.15 13.83 6.55
C VAL A 235 -12.79 13.79 5.84
N LEU A 236 -12.59 12.92 4.86
CA LEU A 236 -11.35 12.84 4.08
C LEU A 236 -11.08 14.12 3.29
N GLU A 237 -12.09 14.66 2.62
CA GLU A 237 -12.02 15.92 1.86
C GLU A 237 -11.59 17.07 2.77
N ASN A 238 -12.25 17.24 3.91
CA ASN A 238 -11.93 18.27 4.89
C ASN A 238 -10.56 18.06 5.54
N LEU A 239 -10.19 16.80 5.82
CA LEU A 239 -8.86 16.46 6.30
C LEU A 239 -7.79 16.94 5.33
N LEU A 240 -7.92 16.65 4.03
CA LEU A 240 -6.97 17.06 3.01
C LEU A 240 -6.97 18.57 2.77
N GLU A 241 -8.13 19.22 2.81
CA GLU A 241 -8.23 20.68 2.68
C GLU A 241 -7.46 21.39 3.82
N VAL A 242 -7.70 20.99 5.07
CA VAL A 242 -7.01 21.59 6.22
C VAL A 242 -5.54 21.17 6.24
N ALA A 243 -5.22 19.89 5.98
CA ALA A 243 -3.85 19.40 5.98
C ALA A 243 -2.99 20.03 4.87
N SER A 244 -3.57 20.33 3.71
CA SER A 244 -2.85 20.95 2.60
C SER A 244 -2.55 22.43 2.82
N THR A 245 -3.36 23.15 3.58
CA THR A 245 -3.22 24.61 3.79
C THR A 245 -2.43 24.98 5.04
N GLN A 246 -2.48 24.15 6.07
CA GLN A 246 -1.76 24.39 7.33
C GLN A 246 -0.23 24.31 7.19
N THR A 247 0.48 25.06 8.03
CA THR A 247 1.95 25.12 8.05
C THR A 247 2.59 24.60 9.34
N LYS A 248 1.80 24.03 10.26
CA LYS A 248 2.29 23.56 11.57
C LYS A 248 3.09 22.27 11.45
N VAL A 249 2.60 21.32 10.67
CA VAL A 249 3.18 19.97 10.53
C VAL A 249 3.31 19.60 9.06
N PRO A 250 4.41 18.99 8.59
CA PRO A 250 4.49 18.50 7.21
C PRO A 250 3.51 17.36 6.93
N VAL A 251 3.02 17.27 5.69
CA VAL A 251 2.12 16.21 5.23
C VAL A 251 2.80 15.35 4.17
N LEU A 252 2.79 14.03 4.33
CA LEU A 252 3.19 13.09 3.29
C LEU A 252 1.95 12.37 2.75
N LEU A 253 1.59 12.66 1.50
CA LEU A 253 0.60 11.87 0.75
C LEU A 253 1.35 10.85 -0.11
N ALA A 254 1.29 9.59 0.28
CA ALA A 254 2.03 8.49 -0.32
C ALA A 254 1.09 7.42 -0.89
N ILE A 255 1.04 7.27 -2.22
CA ILE A 255 0.13 6.32 -2.90
C ILE A 255 0.91 5.33 -3.75
N ASP A 256 0.80 4.05 -3.43
CA ASP A 256 1.31 2.97 -4.28
C ASP A 256 0.30 2.59 -5.36
N ASP A 257 0.78 2.01 -6.47
CA ASP A 257 0.03 1.77 -7.69
C ASP A 257 -0.69 3.02 -8.23
N VAL A 258 -0.03 4.18 -8.17
CA VAL A 258 -0.61 5.50 -8.46
C VAL A 258 -1.20 5.61 -9.88
N ASN A 259 -0.72 4.81 -10.83
CA ASN A 259 -1.25 4.74 -12.20
C ASN A 259 -2.76 4.41 -12.24
N SER A 260 -3.29 3.72 -11.22
CA SER A 260 -4.72 3.40 -11.10
C SER A 260 -5.62 4.63 -10.93
N LEU A 261 -5.08 5.80 -10.57
CA LEU A 261 -5.87 7.02 -10.44
C LEU A 261 -6.36 7.57 -11.79
N TRP A 262 -5.74 7.16 -12.90
CA TRP A 262 -6.06 7.62 -14.27
C TRP A 262 -6.68 6.53 -15.15
N CYS A 263 -7.06 5.38 -14.60
CA CYS A 263 -7.56 4.25 -15.38
C CYS A 263 -9.08 4.14 -15.42
N ASN A 264 -9.58 3.29 -16.30
CA ASN A 264 -10.93 2.75 -16.18
C ASN A 264 -10.93 1.72 -15.05
N THR A 265 -11.98 1.74 -14.23
CA THR A 265 -12.12 0.83 -13.09
C THR A 265 -12.79 -0.47 -13.52
N LEU A 266 -12.89 -1.43 -12.61
CA LEU A 266 -13.75 -2.61 -12.77
C LEU A 266 -15.14 -2.39 -12.15
N TYR A 267 -15.41 -1.20 -11.59
CA TYR A 267 -16.73 -0.82 -11.13
C TYR A 267 -17.62 -0.42 -12.29
N ARG A 268 -18.94 -0.54 -12.10
CA ARG A 268 -19.93 -0.20 -13.12
C ARG A 268 -21.01 0.71 -12.55
N ASP A 269 -21.75 1.42 -13.40
CA ASP A 269 -22.94 2.15 -12.97
C ASP A 269 -24.21 1.29 -13.06
N GLN A 270 -25.36 1.89 -12.77
CA GLN A 270 -26.67 1.24 -12.85
C GLN A 270 -27.06 0.84 -14.28
N SER A 271 -26.40 1.41 -15.29
CA SER A 271 -26.59 1.12 -16.71
C SER A 271 -25.53 0.15 -17.25
N ASP A 272 -24.78 -0.51 -16.36
CA ASP A 272 -23.68 -1.43 -16.68
C ASP A 272 -22.49 -0.77 -17.40
N ASN A 273 -22.36 0.57 -17.38
CA ASN A 273 -21.18 1.21 -17.97
C ASN A 273 -20.00 1.16 -17.01
N ILE A 274 -18.80 0.96 -17.55
CA ILE A 274 -17.56 1.01 -16.76
C ILE A 274 -17.34 2.42 -16.20
N LEU A 275 -17.05 2.49 -14.89
CA LEU A 275 -16.73 3.76 -14.25
C LEU A 275 -15.27 4.16 -14.49
N PRO A 276 -14.98 5.39 -14.95
CA PRO A 276 -13.63 5.95 -14.89
C PRO A 276 -13.24 6.23 -13.43
N ALA A 277 -11.94 6.12 -13.11
CA ALA A 277 -11.44 6.25 -11.74
C ALA A 277 -11.79 7.60 -11.10
N ASN A 278 -11.83 8.68 -11.88
CA ASN A 278 -12.18 10.02 -11.40
C ASN A 278 -13.65 10.17 -10.96
N ARG A 279 -14.55 9.21 -11.26
CA ARG A 279 -15.93 9.18 -10.74
C ARG A 279 -16.02 8.51 -9.36
N LEU A 280 -14.95 7.87 -8.89
CA LEU A 280 -14.85 7.40 -7.50
C LEU A 280 -14.41 8.57 -6.61
N ARG A 281 -15.23 8.89 -5.60
CA ARG A 281 -15.01 10.05 -4.71
C ARG A 281 -13.69 9.98 -3.94
N LEU A 282 -13.25 8.78 -3.57
CA LEU A 282 -11.94 8.56 -2.93
C LEU A 282 -10.80 9.05 -3.84
N ILE A 283 -10.87 8.69 -5.12
CA ILE A 283 -9.85 9.02 -6.12
C ILE A 283 -9.95 10.49 -6.51
N SER A 284 -11.14 11.01 -6.75
CA SER A 284 -11.34 12.42 -7.11
C SER A 284 -10.83 13.38 -6.05
N THR A 285 -10.78 12.96 -4.78
CA THR A 285 -10.23 13.76 -3.69
C THR A 285 -8.70 13.81 -3.72
N MET A 286 -8.04 12.72 -4.12
CA MET A 286 -6.58 12.60 -4.13
C MET A 286 -5.95 13.05 -5.46
N LEU A 287 -6.65 12.84 -6.57
CA LEU A 287 -6.18 13.08 -7.93
C LEU A 287 -5.70 14.53 -8.16
N PRO A 288 -6.36 15.59 -7.67
CA PRO A 288 -5.90 16.98 -7.86
C PRO A 288 -4.49 17.25 -7.35
N PHE A 289 -4.02 16.54 -6.32
CA PHE A 289 -2.66 16.66 -5.81
C PHE A 289 -1.61 16.10 -6.79
N PHE A 290 -1.93 15.01 -7.48
CA PHE A 290 -1.05 14.43 -8.51
C PHE A 290 -1.13 15.17 -9.84
N GLU A 291 -2.23 15.88 -10.09
CA GLU A 291 -2.40 16.73 -11.28
C GLU A 291 -1.80 18.14 -11.13
N GLY A 292 -1.28 18.49 -9.96
CA GLY A 292 -0.74 19.83 -9.67
C GLY A 292 -1.82 20.92 -9.54
N LYS A 293 -3.11 20.53 -9.48
CA LYS A 293 -4.24 21.44 -9.26
C LYS A 293 -4.37 21.84 -7.79
N GLN A 294 -3.97 20.94 -6.89
CA GLN A 294 -3.85 21.20 -5.46
C GLN A 294 -2.41 20.95 -5.02
N THR A 295 -1.93 21.76 -4.08
CA THR A 295 -0.57 21.66 -3.54
C THR A 295 -0.62 21.68 -2.02
N LEU A 296 0.40 21.13 -1.39
CA LEU A 296 0.57 21.20 0.07
C LEU A 296 1.34 22.50 0.40
N ALA A 297 1.14 23.07 1.58
CA ALA A 297 1.97 24.17 2.06
C ALA A 297 3.35 23.64 2.53
N ARG A 298 3.33 22.53 3.29
CA ARG A 298 4.52 21.83 3.79
C ARG A 298 4.36 20.31 3.65
N GLY A 299 5.38 19.66 3.10
CA GLY A 299 5.40 18.22 2.91
C GLY A 299 5.47 17.82 1.44
N TRP A 300 5.05 16.60 1.11
CA TRP A 300 5.31 16.00 -0.18
C TRP A 300 4.18 15.08 -0.65
N VAL A 301 3.88 15.13 -1.95
CA VAL A 301 2.99 14.20 -2.63
C VAL A 301 3.85 13.24 -3.45
N LEU A 302 3.87 11.98 -3.04
CA LEU A 302 4.73 10.94 -3.60
C LEU A 302 3.90 9.74 -4.05
N GLY A 303 4.05 9.34 -5.31
CA GLY A 303 3.41 8.14 -5.86
C GLY A 303 4.44 7.08 -6.23
N ALA A 304 4.03 5.83 -6.30
CA ALA A 304 4.80 4.77 -6.95
C ALA A 304 4.00 4.20 -8.13
N ALA A 305 4.58 4.27 -9.33
CA ALA A 305 3.99 3.63 -10.51
C ALA A 305 4.11 2.11 -10.40
N SER A 306 3.17 1.37 -10.99
CA SER A 306 3.18 -0.09 -10.97
C SER A 306 2.98 -0.67 -12.36
N TYR A 307 3.77 -1.70 -12.65
CA TYR A 307 3.71 -2.46 -13.91
C TYR A 307 3.33 -3.92 -13.64
N SER A 308 2.77 -4.20 -12.47
CA SER A 308 2.38 -5.55 -12.07
C SER A 308 1.09 -5.97 -12.75
N ASP A 309 0.12 -5.05 -12.84
CA ASP A 309 -1.15 -5.25 -13.54
C ASP A 309 -1.36 -4.13 -14.55
N LEU A 310 -1.27 -4.48 -15.84
CA LEU A 310 -1.39 -3.52 -16.93
C LEU A 310 -2.83 -3.08 -17.21
N ARG A 311 -3.84 -3.78 -16.66
CA ARG A 311 -5.25 -3.37 -16.80
C ARG A 311 -5.52 -2.01 -16.15
N PHE A 312 -4.80 -1.72 -15.07
CA PHE A 312 -4.87 -0.45 -14.35
C PHE A 312 -3.79 0.54 -14.80
N MET A 313 -3.14 0.30 -15.95
CA MET A 313 -2.14 1.19 -16.53
C MET A 313 -2.68 1.78 -17.83
N PRO A 314 -3.10 3.06 -17.84
CA PRO A 314 -3.54 3.73 -19.05
C PRO A 314 -2.44 3.72 -20.12
N LYS A 315 -2.79 3.43 -21.37
CA LYS A 315 -1.83 3.29 -22.48
C LYS A 315 -0.98 4.53 -22.68
N ASP A 316 -1.58 5.71 -22.59
CA ASP A 316 -0.86 6.97 -22.82
C ASP A 316 0.05 7.34 -21.66
N LEU A 317 -0.40 7.08 -20.43
CA LEU A 317 0.48 7.19 -19.26
C LEU A 317 1.66 6.23 -19.38
N ASN A 318 1.41 4.98 -19.81
CA ASN A 318 2.44 4.00 -20.06
C ASN A 318 3.46 4.50 -21.08
N LYS A 319 3.04 4.99 -22.25
CA LYS A 319 3.96 5.53 -23.26
C LYS A 319 4.85 6.66 -22.72
N ARG A 320 4.28 7.56 -21.91
CA ARG A 320 4.97 8.73 -21.37
C ARG A 320 5.93 8.40 -20.23
N LEU A 321 5.60 7.40 -19.40
CA LEU A 321 6.50 6.89 -18.38
C LEU A 321 7.70 6.14 -18.98
N ASN A 322 7.71 5.93 -20.31
CA ASN A 322 8.75 5.23 -21.06
C ASN A 322 9.24 3.97 -20.32
N PRO A 323 8.34 3.01 -20.03
CA PRO A 323 8.67 1.84 -19.27
C PRO A 323 9.82 1.09 -19.96
N PRO A 324 10.66 0.39 -19.19
CA PRO A 324 11.60 -0.55 -19.79
C PRO A 324 10.86 -1.51 -20.74
N PRO A 325 11.50 -1.94 -21.84
CA PRO A 325 10.85 -2.83 -22.80
C PRO A 325 10.33 -4.09 -22.08
N MET A 326 9.00 -4.19 -22.01
CA MET A 326 8.30 -5.41 -21.60
C MET A 326 8.11 -6.25 -22.86
N ILE A 327 8.29 -7.57 -22.76
CA ILE A 327 7.90 -8.47 -23.85
C ILE A 327 6.40 -8.22 -24.10
N PRO A 328 5.97 -7.73 -25.27
CA PRO A 328 4.57 -7.41 -25.50
C PRO A 328 3.78 -8.71 -25.54
N LEU A 329 2.99 -9.00 -24.51
CA LEU A 329 1.82 -9.87 -24.68
C LEU A 329 0.72 -9.01 -25.29
N ALA A 330 0.67 -8.99 -26.62
CA ALA A 330 -0.37 -8.29 -27.37
C ALA A 330 -1.68 -9.09 -27.27
N ASN A 331 -2.51 -8.79 -26.27
CA ASN A 331 -3.90 -9.24 -26.27
C ASN A 331 -4.75 -8.25 -27.07
N ALA A 332 -5.30 -8.70 -28.20
CA ALA A 332 -6.14 -7.89 -29.08
C ALA A 332 -7.42 -7.37 -28.41
N GLU A 333 -7.88 -7.98 -27.31
CA GLU A 333 -9.07 -7.53 -26.57
C GLU A 333 -8.84 -6.29 -25.70
N LEU A 334 -7.62 -6.07 -25.21
CA LEU A 334 -7.22 -4.84 -24.51
C LEU A 334 -7.07 -3.64 -25.46
N SER A 335 -7.24 -3.83 -26.78
CA SER A 335 -7.08 -2.76 -27.77
C SER A 335 -8.26 -1.78 -27.79
N LYS A 336 -9.43 -2.16 -27.28
CA LYS A 336 -10.70 -1.44 -27.46
C LYS A 336 -11.06 -0.40 -26.39
N ASP A 337 -10.21 -0.16 -25.39
CA ASP A 337 -10.51 0.89 -24.40
C ASP A 337 -10.49 2.29 -25.03
N LEU A 338 -11.69 2.85 -25.09
CA LEU A 338 -12.05 4.15 -25.63
C LEU A 338 -11.52 5.28 -24.73
N VAL A 339 -10.80 6.19 -25.37
CA VAL A 339 -10.51 7.58 -24.99
C VAL A 339 -10.14 7.83 -23.52
N ALA A 340 -8.83 7.76 -23.25
CA ALA A 340 -8.25 8.48 -22.12
C ALA A 340 -8.10 9.97 -22.49
N PHE A 341 -8.86 10.86 -21.85
CA PHE A 341 -8.34 12.20 -21.54
C PHE A 341 -7.15 11.99 -20.59
N PRO A 342 -5.96 12.67 -20.63
CA PRO A 342 -5.81 14.13 -20.72
C PRO A 342 -4.41 14.61 -21.28
N PRO A 343 -3.75 15.65 -20.71
CA PRO A 343 -3.13 16.83 -21.35
C PRO A 343 -1.76 16.57 -22.05
N THR A 344 -1.15 17.60 -22.66
CA THR A 344 0.09 17.52 -23.47
C THR A 344 1.36 17.09 -22.72
N GLU A 345 1.43 17.28 -21.39
CA GLU A 345 2.59 16.96 -20.53
C GLU A 345 2.19 16.08 -19.32
N LEU A 346 3.13 15.30 -18.76
CA LEU A 346 2.90 14.62 -17.47
C LEU A 346 2.67 15.70 -16.39
N PRO A 347 1.65 15.56 -15.52
CA PRO A 347 1.36 16.59 -14.52
C PRO A 347 2.23 16.50 -13.25
N PHE A 348 3.06 15.47 -13.14
CA PHE A 348 3.96 15.19 -12.01
C PHE A 348 5.40 14.97 -12.48
N ASP A 349 6.34 15.04 -11.55
CA ASP A 349 7.76 14.79 -11.78
C ASP A 349 8.06 13.29 -11.66
N VAL A 350 8.90 12.77 -12.54
CA VAL A 350 9.27 11.34 -12.52
C VAL A 350 10.62 11.18 -11.83
N ILE A 351 10.66 10.36 -10.78
CA ILE A 351 11.90 9.97 -10.11
C ILE A 351 12.29 8.57 -10.62
N PRO A 352 13.31 8.47 -11.50
CA PRO A 352 13.73 7.18 -12.04
C PRO A 352 14.43 6.35 -10.97
N MET A 353 13.96 5.13 -10.79
CA MET A 353 14.51 4.14 -9.89
C MET A 353 15.37 3.15 -10.66
N GLY A 354 16.66 3.16 -10.33
CA GLY A 354 17.64 2.20 -10.83
C GLY A 354 17.56 0.83 -10.16
N THR A 355 18.26 -0.12 -10.76
CA THR A 355 18.57 -1.44 -10.20
C THR A 355 19.48 -1.34 -8.98
N ILE A 356 19.60 -2.40 -8.20
CA ILE A 356 20.57 -2.44 -7.10
C ILE A 356 21.99 -2.69 -7.62
N SER A 357 23.00 -2.25 -6.87
CA SER A 357 24.42 -2.49 -7.14
C SER A 357 24.86 -3.90 -6.71
N ALA A 358 26.07 -4.30 -7.11
CA ALA A 358 26.65 -5.56 -6.67
C ALA A 358 26.95 -5.57 -5.15
N ILE A 359 27.27 -4.41 -4.57
CA ILE A 359 27.53 -4.24 -3.13
C ILE A 359 26.22 -4.37 -2.35
N GLU A 360 25.17 -3.68 -2.80
CA GLU A 360 23.81 -3.79 -2.27
C GLU A 360 23.31 -5.24 -2.34
N THR A 361 23.59 -5.93 -3.45
CA THR A 361 23.24 -7.36 -3.62
C THR A 361 23.97 -8.24 -2.61
N TRP A 362 25.26 -7.98 -2.38
CA TRP A 362 26.03 -8.74 -1.41
C TRP A 362 25.49 -8.55 0.02
N ALA A 363 25.18 -7.32 0.42
CA ALA A 363 24.58 -7.03 1.72
C ALA A 363 23.22 -7.71 1.90
N LEU A 364 22.37 -7.65 0.87
CA LEU A 364 21.06 -8.29 0.85
C LEU A 364 21.16 -9.82 0.95
N MET A 365 22.06 -10.45 0.19
CA MET A 365 22.28 -11.89 0.26
C MET A 365 22.88 -12.32 1.61
N HIS A 366 23.75 -11.51 2.19
CA HIS A 366 24.27 -11.77 3.53
C HIS A 366 23.17 -11.73 4.59
N PHE A 367 22.19 -10.83 4.44
CA PHE A 367 20.99 -10.83 5.26
C PHE A 367 20.15 -12.10 5.07
N TYR A 368 19.92 -12.54 3.82
CA TYR A 368 19.23 -13.79 3.54
C TYR A 368 19.92 -15.03 4.13
N HIS A 369 21.24 -15.03 4.20
CA HIS A 369 21.98 -16.07 4.89
C HIS A 369 21.75 -16.02 6.41
N LYS A 370 21.80 -14.82 7.02
CA LYS A 370 21.51 -14.64 8.46
C LYS A 370 20.10 -15.09 8.86
N THR A 371 19.13 -15.00 7.95
CA THR A 371 17.74 -15.42 8.19
C THR A 371 17.47 -16.86 7.74
N ASN A 372 18.51 -17.65 7.40
CA ASN A 372 18.41 -19.02 6.90
C ASN A 372 17.57 -19.17 5.61
N VAL A 373 17.35 -18.09 4.85
CA VAL A 373 16.78 -18.18 3.50
C VAL A 373 17.78 -18.81 2.53
N ILE A 374 19.08 -18.55 2.74
CA ILE A 374 20.17 -19.19 1.99
C ILE A 374 21.04 -19.98 2.97
N ALA A 375 21.13 -21.29 2.78
CA ALA A 375 21.98 -22.15 3.59
C ALA A 375 23.48 -21.96 3.27
N SER A 376 23.82 -21.76 1.99
CA SER A 376 25.22 -21.63 1.55
C SER A 376 25.87 -20.32 2.03
N PRO A 377 27.17 -20.35 2.37
CA PRO A 377 27.91 -19.13 2.70
C PRO A 377 27.97 -18.19 1.48
N ILE A 378 27.82 -16.89 1.74
CA ILE A 378 27.74 -15.87 0.68
C ILE A 378 29.12 -15.29 0.39
N THR A 379 29.66 -15.58 -0.79
CA THR A 379 30.87 -14.95 -1.30
C THR A 379 30.52 -13.75 -2.20
N LYS A 380 31.46 -12.79 -2.32
CA LYS A 380 31.31 -11.66 -3.25
C LYS A 380 31.14 -12.12 -4.70
N ALA A 381 31.81 -13.20 -5.10
CA ALA A 381 31.68 -13.80 -6.43
C ALA A 381 30.26 -14.36 -6.68
N LEU A 382 29.68 -15.04 -5.69
CA LEU A 382 28.31 -15.53 -5.78
C LEU A 382 27.31 -14.38 -5.89
N ALA A 383 27.49 -13.33 -5.08
CA ALA A 383 26.64 -12.13 -5.14
C ALA A 383 26.75 -11.43 -6.51
N GLY A 384 27.96 -11.28 -7.05
CA GLY A 384 28.18 -10.73 -8.39
C GLY A 384 27.52 -11.56 -9.50
N LYS A 385 27.61 -12.90 -9.41
CA LYS A 385 26.94 -13.81 -10.37
C LYS A 385 25.42 -13.67 -10.32
N ARG A 386 24.83 -13.60 -9.13
CA ARG A 386 23.37 -13.43 -8.95
C ARG A 386 22.91 -12.04 -9.40
N TRP A 387 23.69 -11.01 -9.09
CA TRP A 387 23.45 -9.64 -9.57
C TRP A 387 23.42 -9.58 -11.10
N LEU A 388 24.43 -10.17 -11.76
CA LEU A 388 24.52 -10.22 -13.23
C LEU A 388 23.33 -10.97 -13.83
N ALA A 389 23.00 -12.16 -13.32
CA ALA A 389 21.90 -12.99 -13.81
C ALA A 389 20.53 -12.29 -13.67
N ALA A 390 20.33 -11.51 -12.62
CA ALA A 390 19.11 -10.75 -12.39
C ALA A 390 19.13 -9.34 -13.01
N SER A 391 20.25 -8.94 -13.63
CA SER A 391 20.52 -7.56 -14.06
C SER A 391 20.25 -6.53 -12.96
N GLY A 392 20.64 -6.84 -11.72
CA GLY A 392 20.44 -5.99 -10.55
C GLY A 392 18.98 -5.78 -10.13
N ASN A 393 18.03 -6.59 -10.60
CA ASN A 393 16.63 -6.49 -10.17
C ASN A 393 16.42 -7.20 -8.81
N PRO A 394 16.06 -6.49 -7.73
CA PRO A 394 15.92 -7.07 -6.39
C PRO A 394 14.95 -8.25 -6.32
N ARG A 395 13.78 -8.14 -6.95
CA ARG A 395 12.79 -9.24 -6.97
C ARG A 395 13.33 -10.47 -7.68
N ARG A 396 14.02 -10.30 -8.81
CA ARG A 396 14.63 -11.44 -9.53
C ARG A 396 15.80 -12.05 -8.76
N ILE A 397 16.57 -11.23 -8.03
CA ILE A 397 17.62 -11.73 -7.13
C ILE A 397 16.99 -12.60 -6.07
N PHE A 398 15.99 -12.08 -5.35
CA PHE A 398 15.27 -12.83 -4.32
C PHE A 398 14.67 -14.13 -4.88
N ALA A 399 13.91 -14.06 -5.97
CA ALA A 399 13.37 -15.22 -6.64
C ALA A 399 14.46 -16.23 -7.01
N GLY A 400 15.58 -15.80 -7.59
CA GLY A 400 16.67 -16.70 -7.96
C GLY A 400 17.38 -17.39 -6.80
N VAL A 401 17.19 -16.94 -5.55
CA VAL A 401 17.70 -17.62 -4.35
C VAL A 401 16.63 -18.43 -3.61
N THR A 402 15.34 -18.12 -3.79
CA THR A 402 14.24 -18.87 -3.15
C THR A 402 13.58 -19.90 -4.07
N SER A 403 13.64 -19.76 -5.39
CA SER A 403 12.98 -20.62 -6.39
C SER A 403 13.67 -21.99 -6.61
N TYR A 404 14.42 -22.47 -5.64
CA TYR A 404 15.00 -23.83 -5.60
C TYR A 404 14.26 -24.73 -4.59
N PHE A 405 13.03 -24.37 -4.22
CA PHE A 405 12.10 -25.18 -3.44
C PHE A 405 10.78 -25.37 -4.17
#